data_AF-A0A9E1VEK8-F1
#
_entry.id   AF-A0A9E1VEK8-F1
#
_cell.length_a   1.000
_cell.length_b   1.000
_cell.length_c   1.000
_cell.angle_alpha   90.00
_cell.angle_beta   90.00
_cell.angle_gamma   90.00
#
_symmetry.space_group_name_H-M   'P 1'
#
loop_
_entity.id
_entity.type
_entity.pdbx_description
1 polymer ?
#
loop_
_entity_poly.entity_id
_entity_poly.type
_entity_poly.pdbx_seq_one_letter_code
_entity_poly.pdbx_strand_id
1 'polypeptide(L)'
;MKNFIKHTIIKVLLVALVTPTGCKPEPQGELGEPFDKVAGMLGTWQLNTFIQTDLNNPIKEQRDLTYFFDDGIVTPMQITFNEDRSYYSSLEIGRNYFGEQGVWGFDDDNHPSYIILETTLSDGTPSDTLQYELGSVIRPFDNAMTIEYDRLCGEGPTASNTVLYSINFNRIN
;
A
#
# COMPACT_ATOMS: atom_id res chain seq x y z
N MET A 1 -6.35 -59.72 47.18
CA MET A 1 -7.00 -58.78 46.23
C MET A 1 -7.17 -57.35 46.79
N LYS A 2 -6.25 -56.82 47.63
CA LYS A 2 -6.34 -55.46 48.19
C LYS A 2 -5.28 -54.46 47.67
N ASN A 3 -4.26 -54.95 46.96
CA ASN A 3 -3.14 -54.13 46.51
C ASN A 3 -3.26 -53.63 45.06
N PHE A 4 -4.12 -54.23 44.24
CA PHE A 4 -4.38 -53.76 42.87
C PHE A 4 -5.30 -52.53 42.81
N ILE A 5 -6.16 -52.33 43.82
CA ILE A 5 -7.12 -51.20 43.86
C ILE A 5 -6.42 -49.89 44.22
N LYS A 6 -5.32 -49.93 45.00
CA LYS A 6 -4.60 -48.74 45.44
C LYS A 6 -3.77 -48.08 44.34
N HIS A 7 -3.28 -48.83 43.35
CA HIS A 7 -2.48 -48.27 42.25
C HIS A 7 -3.34 -47.68 41.11
N THR A 8 -4.60 -48.09 40.99
CA THR A 8 -5.54 -47.50 40.02
C THR A 8 -6.07 -46.14 40.49
N ILE A 9 -6.30 -45.97 41.79
CA ILE A 9 -6.79 -44.69 42.36
C ILE A 9 -5.72 -43.58 42.27
N ILE A 10 -4.44 -43.92 42.40
CA ILE A 10 -3.34 -42.95 42.30
C ILE A 10 -3.12 -42.47 40.84
N LYS A 11 -3.39 -43.31 39.84
CA LYS A 11 -3.26 -42.92 38.42
C LYS A 11 -4.42 -42.05 37.93
N VAL A 12 -5.60 -42.19 38.51
CA VAL A 12 -6.78 -41.37 38.16
C VAL A 12 -6.67 -39.94 38.73
N LEU A 13 -5.93 -39.74 39.83
CA LEU A 13 -5.77 -38.43 40.45
C LEU A 13 -4.79 -37.51 39.70
N LEU A 14 -3.94 -38.05 38.83
CA LEU A 14 -2.89 -37.30 38.13
C LEU A 14 -3.32 -36.71 36.79
N VAL A 15 -4.49 -37.08 36.27
CA VAL A 15 -5.06 -36.55 35.02
C VAL A 15 -5.94 -35.31 35.25
N ALA A 16 -6.33 -35.05 36.51
CA ALA A 16 -7.24 -33.95 36.85
C ALA A 16 -6.56 -32.58 37.04
N LEU A 17 -5.22 -32.49 36.92
CA LEU A 17 -4.45 -31.26 37.19
C LEU A 17 -3.93 -30.54 35.93
N VAL A 18 -4.48 -30.82 34.74
CA VAL A 18 -4.23 -30.00 33.55
C VAL A 18 -5.37 -29.00 33.42
N THR A 19 -5.40 -28.00 34.30
CA THR A 19 -6.25 -26.84 34.12
C THR A 19 -5.71 -26.01 32.95
N PRO A 20 -6.55 -25.52 32.01
CA PRO A 20 -6.11 -24.66 30.91
C PRO A 20 -5.85 -23.22 31.41
N THR A 21 -4.98 -23.05 32.41
CA THR A 21 -4.59 -21.73 32.95
C THR A 21 -3.57 -21.01 32.06
N GLY A 22 -3.24 -21.58 30.89
CA GLY A 22 -2.32 -21.00 29.92
C GLY A 22 -2.99 -20.26 28.76
N CYS A 23 -4.32 -20.13 28.74
CA CYS A 23 -4.97 -19.30 27.73
C CYS A 23 -4.60 -17.83 27.99
N LYS A 24 -3.87 -17.22 27.04
CA LYS A 24 -3.62 -15.78 27.01
C LYS A 24 -4.97 -15.09 27.23
N PRO A 25 -5.13 -14.22 28.24
CA PRO A 25 -6.37 -13.49 28.42
C PRO A 25 -6.68 -12.80 27.10
N GLU A 26 -7.90 -13.01 26.59
CA GLU A 26 -8.33 -12.31 25.38
C GLU A 26 -8.13 -10.82 25.63
N PRO A 27 -7.57 -10.08 24.65
CA PRO A 27 -7.34 -8.67 24.80
C PRO A 27 -8.67 -7.98 25.13
N GLN A 28 -8.81 -7.53 26.38
CA GLN A 28 -9.96 -6.78 26.84
C GLN A 28 -9.70 -5.31 26.54
N GLY A 29 -10.44 -4.78 25.59
CA GLY A 29 -10.37 -3.39 25.16
C GLY A 29 -11.04 -3.24 23.80
N GLU A 30 -11.74 -2.14 23.59
CA GLU A 30 -12.19 -1.78 22.26
C GLU A 30 -10.97 -1.31 21.47
N LEU A 31 -10.67 -2.01 20.38
CA LEU A 31 -9.81 -1.48 19.33
C LEU A 31 -10.59 -0.28 18.79
N GLY A 32 -10.17 0.95 19.12
CA GLY A 32 -10.91 2.16 18.75
C GLY A 32 -11.21 2.22 17.25
N GLU A 33 -12.04 3.20 16.85
CA GLU A 33 -12.50 3.30 15.46
C GLU A 33 -11.32 3.29 14.47
N PRO A 34 -11.38 2.44 13.42
CA PRO A 34 -10.43 2.47 12.33
C PRO A 34 -10.34 3.88 11.74
N PHE A 35 -9.12 4.32 11.42
CA PHE A 35 -8.96 5.60 10.72
C PHE A 35 -9.49 5.49 9.28
N ASP A 36 -9.98 6.61 8.78
CA ASP A 36 -10.42 6.75 7.40
C ASP A 36 -9.20 6.83 6.46
N LYS A 37 -9.09 5.83 5.58
CA LYS A 37 -7.98 5.68 4.62
C LYS A 37 -8.16 6.58 3.40
N VAL A 38 -9.41 6.88 3.03
CA VAL A 38 -9.74 7.83 1.97
C VAL A 38 -9.31 9.23 2.43
N ALA A 39 -9.65 9.60 3.67
CA ALA A 39 -9.19 10.84 4.26
C ALA A 39 -7.66 10.96 4.32
N GLY A 40 -6.95 9.83 4.44
CA GLY A 40 -5.49 9.77 4.37
C GLY A 40 -4.91 10.25 3.04
N MET A 41 -5.59 10.01 1.91
CA MET A 41 -5.10 10.36 0.58
C MET A 41 -5.34 11.82 0.19
N LEU A 42 -6.33 12.47 0.80
CA LEU A 42 -6.75 13.81 0.42
C LEU A 42 -5.61 14.83 0.54
N GLY A 43 -5.59 15.79 -0.36
CA GLY A 43 -4.62 16.88 -0.40
C GLY A 43 -3.62 16.75 -1.54
N THR A 44 -2.57 17.59 -1.49
CA THR A 44 -1.57 17.69 -2.55
C THR A 44 -0.27 17.00 -2.13
N TRP A 45 0.22 16.15 -3.02
CA TRP A 45 1.41 15.33 -2.88
C TRP A 45 2.42 15.74 -3.94
N GLN A 46 3.61 16.14 -3.50
CA GLN A 46 4.71 16.51 -4.39
C GLN A 46 5.72 15.37 -4.45
N LEU A 47 6.18 15.05 -5.66
CA LEU A 47 7.24 14.08 -5.89
C LEU A 47 8.49 14.47 -5.08
N ASN A 48 9.00 13.49 -4.35
CA ASN A 48 10.22 13.58 -3.58
C ASN A 48 11.32 12.74 -4.23
N THR A 49 11.04 11.47 -4.54
CA THR A 49 12.00 10.59 -5.23
C THR A 49 11.33 9.63 -6.19
N PHE A 50 12.04 9.28 -7.26
CA PHE A 50 11.65 8.24 -8.21
C PHE A 50 12.74 7.16 -8.24
N ILE A 51 12.43 5.99 -7.71
CA ILE A 51 13.39 4.87 -7.64
C ILE A 51 12.95 3.75 -8.59
N GLN A 52 13.90 3.26 -9.38
CA GLN A 52 13.74 2.05 -10.17
C GLN A 52 14.46 0.88 -9.49
N THR A 53 13.76 -0.22 -9.28
CA THR A 53 14.33 -1.49 -8.78
C THR A 53 14.29 -2.55 -9.88
N ASP A 54 15.43 -3.20 -10.16
CA ASP A 54 15.48 -4.37 -11.03
C ASP A 54 15.11 -5.63 -10.25
N LEU A 55 13.97 -6.22 -10.57
CA LEU A 55 13.45 -7.41 -9.88
C LEU A 55 14.08 -8.72 -10.37
N ASN A 56 14.71 -8.72 -11.55
CA ASN A 56 15.40 -9.89 -12.07
C ASN A 56 16.80 -10.06 -11.45
N ASN A 57 17.37 -8.98 -10.93
CA ASN A 57 18.64 -9.02 -10.24
C ASN A 57 18.46 -9.62 -8.83
N PRO A 58 19.19 -10.68 -8.44
CA PRO A 58 19.08 -11.29 -7.11
C PRO A 58 19.30 -10.33 -5.94
N ILE A 59 20.14 -9.31 -6.12
CA ILE A 59 20.40 -8.29 -5.09
C ILE A 59 19.44 -7.09 -5.15
N LYS A 60 18.49 -7.09 -6.10
CA LYS A 60 17.50 -6.03 -6.32
C LYS A 60 18.12 -4.65 -6.41
N GLU A 61 19.04 -4.47 -7.37
CA GLU A 61 19.70 -3.18 -7.58
C GLU A 61 18.69 -2.05 -7.78
N GLN A 62 18.95 -0.93 -7.12
CA GLN A 62 18.13 0.28 -7.19
C GLN A 62 18.88 1.40 -7.90
N ARG A 63 18.14 2.18 -8.68
CA ARG A 63 18.63 3.41 -9.31
C ARG A 63 17.70 4.55 -8.99
N ASP A 64 18.28 5.66 -8.56
CA ASP A 64 17.58 6.92 -8.40
C ASP A 64 17.48 7.63 -9.77
N LEU A 65 16.25 7.87 -10.20
CA LEU A 65 15.90 8.53 -11.46
C LEU A 65 15.18 9.85 -11.22
N THR A 66 15.21 10.38 -10.00
CA THR A 66 14.54 11.63 -9.60
C THR A 66 14.93 12.80 -10.50
N TYR A 67 16.18 12.84 -10.97
CA TYR A 67 16.69 13.89 -11.84
C TYR A 67 15.97 14.04 -13.19
N PHE A 68 15.20 13.02 -13.63
CA PHE A 68 14.37 13.13 -14.83
C PHE A 68 13.05 13.89 -14.60
N PHE A 69 12.69 14.09 -13.34
CA PHE A 69 11.43 14.71 -12.90
C PHE A 69 11.66 16.00 -12.10
N ASP A 70 12.86 16.18 -11.58
CA ASP A 70 13.29 17.37 -10.85
C ASP A 70 14.77 17.67 -11.15
N ASP A 71 15.02 18.76 -11.87
CA ASP A 71 16.37 19.25 -12.17
C ASP A 71 16.85 20.32 -11.16
N GLY A 72 16.08 20.57 -10.10
CA GLY A 72 16.30 21.59 -9.09
C GLY A 72 15.86 23.00 -9.50
N ILE A 73 15.30 23.18 -10.70
CA ILE A 73 14.81 24.47 -11.22
C ILE A 73 13.30 24.41 -11.43
N VAL A 74 12.81 23.32 -12.01
CA VAL A 74 11.39 23.07 -12.28
C VAL A 74 10.61 22.78 -11.01
N THR A 75 9.29 22.96 -11.07
CA THR A 75 8.42 22.46 -10.00
C THR A 75 8.31 20.93 -10.12
N PRO A 76 8.64 20.15 -9.06
CA PRO A 76 8.47 18.71 -9.10
C PRO A 76 7.01 18.32 -9.35
N MET A 77 6.78 17.11 -9.87
CA MET A 77 5.43 16.60 -10.10
C MET A 77 4.55 16.78 -8.85
N GLN A 78 3.32 17.25 -9.04
CA GLN A 78 2.32 17.29 -7.97
C GLN A 78 1.09 16.51 -8.40
N ILE A 79 0.48 15.81 -7.46
CA ILE A 79 -0.84 15.18 -7.62
C ILE A 79 -1.73 15.61 -6.46
N THR A 80 -2.96 16.00 -6.77
CA THR A 80 -3.94 16.36 -5.75
C THR A 80 -5.13 15.43 -5.83
N PHE A 81 -5.52 14.90 -4.69
CA PHE A 81 -6.71 14.08 -4.51
C PHE A 81 -7.76 14.87 -3.72
N ASN A 82 -8.95 15.04 -4.31
CA ASN A 82 -10.05 15.79 -3.70
C ASN A 82 -11.09 14.87 -3.05
N GLU A 83 -11.88 15.44 -2.14
CA GLU A 83 -12.97 14.74 -1.41
C GLU A 83 -14.07 14.22 -2.33
N ASP A 84 -14.32 14.90 -3.46
CA ASP A 84 -15.32 14.51 -4.47
C ASP A 84 -14.82 13.40 -5.41
N ARG A 85 -13.68 12.77 -5.09
CA ARG A 85 -12.97 11.78 -5.88
C ARG A 85 -12.40 12.29 -7.20
N SER A 86 -12.40 13.60 -7.46
CA SER A 86 -11.61 14.15 -8.56
C SER A 86 -10.12 14.18 -8.19
N TYR A 87 -9.26 14.02 -9.19
CA TYR A 87 -7.83 14.27 -9.04
C TYR A 87 -7.27 15.03 -10.24
N TYR A 88 -6.14 15.69 -10.01
CA TYR A 88 -5.35 16.31 -11.05
C TYR A 88 -3.87 16.09 -10.75
N SER A 89 -3.07 15.96 -11.81
CA SER A 89 -1.61 15.92 -11.72
C SER A 89 -0.98 16.95 -12.63
N SER A 90 0.13 17.54 -12.17
CA SER A 90 0.90 18.52 -12.92
C SER A 90 2.36 18.08 -12.96
N LEU A 91 2.96 18.13 -14.15
CA LEU A 91 4.33 17.74 -14.42
C LEU A 91 4.97 18.71 -15.42
N GLU A 92 6.12 19.28 -15.07
CA GLU A 92 6.87 20.13 -16.01
C GLU A 92 7.84 19.33 -16.89
N ILE A 93 8.54 18.33 -16.32
CA ILE A 93 9.52 17.50 -17.02
C ILE A 93 9.36 16.00 -16.70
N GLY A 94 9.85 15.15 -17.59
CA GLY A 94 9.80 13.70 -17.41
C GLY A 94 8.56 13.07 -18.02
N ARG A 95 8.29 11.81 -17.66
CA ARG A 95 7.15 11.04 -18.18
C ARG A 95 5.96 11.16 -17.24
N ASN A 96 4.81 11.58 -17.76
CA ASN A 96 3.58 11.51 -16.98
C ASN A 96 3.10 10.05 -16.88
N TYR A 97 3.13 9.50 -15.67
CA TYR A 97 2.59 8.18 -15.38
C TYR A 97 1.13 8.23 -14.92
N PHE A 98 0.62 9.36 -14.42
CA PHE A 98 -0.66 9.42 -13.70
C PHE A 98 -1.82 9.99 -14.53
N GLY A 99 -1.58 10.41 -15.77
CA GLY A 99 -2.54 11.21 -16.53
C GLY A 99 -2.65 12.65 -16.00
N GLU A 100 -3.37 13.53 -16.68
CA GLU A 100 -3.49 14.94 -16.27
C GLU A 100 -4.58 15.15 -15.22
N GLN A 101 -5.69 14.42 -15.34
CA GLN A 101 -6.87 14.59 -14.50
C GLN A 101 -7.83 13.42 -14.63
N GLY A 102 -8.77 13.29 -13.69
CA GLY A 102 -9.84 12.32 -13.75
C GLY A 102 -10.47 12.04 -12.40
N VAL A 103 -10.90 10.80 -12.20
CA VAL A 103 -11.46 10.30 -10.93
C VAL A 103 -10.50 9.29 -10.31
N TRP A 104 -10.38 9.31 -8.99
CA TRP A 104 -9.54 8.39 -8.23
C TRP A 104 -10.37 7.55 -7.24
N GLY A 105 -9.84 6.39 -6.89
CA GLY A 105 -10.41 5.54 -5.86
C GLY A 105 -9.48 4.40 -5.48
N PHE A 106 -9.92 3.59 -4.52
CA PHE A 106 -9.25 2.35 -4.15
C PHE A 106 -9.99 1.13 -4.70
N ASP A 107 -9.30 -0.01 -4.70
CA ASP A 107 -9.94 -1.31 -4.88
C ASP A 107 -10.90 -1.66 -3.73
N ASP A 108 -10.53 -1.33 -2.49
CA ASP A 108 -11.36 -1.39 -1.29
C ASP A 108 -11.03 -0.22 -0.35
N ASP A 109 -11.98 0.67 -0.10
CA ASP A 109 -11.78 1.83 0.80
C ASP A 109 -11.41 1.42 2.24
N ASN A 110 -11.78 0.21 2.68
CA ASN A 110 -11.45 -0.31 4.01
C ASN A 110 -10.11 -1.04 4.06
N HIS A 111 -9.66 -1.65 2.95
CA HIS A 111 -8.43 -2.43 2.89
C HIS A 111 -7.69 -2.20 1.55
N PRO A 112 -7.25 -0.96 1.29
CA PRO A 112 -6.76 -0.57 0.00
C PRO A 112 -5.40 -1.23 -0.26
N SER A 113 -5.31 -1.89 -1.40
CA SER A 113 -4.07 -2.44 -1.95
C SER A 113 -3.65 -1.68 -3.20
N TYR A 114 -4.63 -1.15 -3.94
CA TYR A 114 -4.41 -0.44 -5.18
C TYR A 114 -5.09 0.93 -5.17
N ILE A 115 -4.44 1.90 -5.81
CA ILE A 115 -5.10 3.12 -6.27
C ILE A 115 -5.45 2.97 -7.76
N ILE A 116 -6.67 3.36 -8.10
CA ILE A 116 -7.22 3.32 -9.45
C ILE A 116 -7.47 4.76 -9.88
N LEU A 117 -6.96 5.13 -11.05
CA LEU A 117 -7.15 6.43 -11.68
C LEU A 117 -7.89 6.24 -13.00
N GLU A 118 -9.15 6.66 -13.03
CA GLU A 118 -9.94 6.74 -14.25
C GLU A 118 -9.61 8.07 -14.94
N THR A 119 -8.66 8.03 -15.88
CA THR A 119 -8.11 9.25 -16.46
C THR A 119 -9.03 9.85 -17.53
N THR A 120 -8.96 11.17 -17.65
CA THR A 120 -9.67 11.93 -18.68
C THR A 120 -8.68 12.88 -19.35
N LEU A 121 -8.85 13.08 -20.67
CA LEU A 121 -8.10 14.09 -21.40
C LEU A 121 -8.58 15.49 -21.03
N SER A 122 -7.81 16.51 -21.40
CA SER A 122 -8.14 17.91 -21.09
C SER A 122 -9.45 18.38 -21.74
N ASP A 123 -9.98 17.67 -22.74
CA ASP A 123 -11.28 17.92 -23.36
C ASP A 123 -12.46 17.19 -22.68
N GLY A 124 -12.20 16.43 -21.61
CA GLY A 124 -13.18 15.66 -20.85
C GLY A 124 -13.44 14.26 -21.40
N THR A 125 -12.76 13.83 -22.47
CA THR A 125 -12.90 12.47 -23.00
C THR A 125 -12.25 11.45 -22.07
N PRO A 126 -12.93 10.34 -21.70
CA PRO A 126 -12.31 9.25 -20.97
C PRO A 126 -11.09 8.69 -21.70
N SER A 127 -10.03 8.39 -20.95
CA SER A 127 -8.81 7.74 -21.42
C SER A 127 -8.58 6.45 -20.63
N ASP A 128 -7.35 5.95 -20.63
CA ASP A 128 -7.02 4.67 -20.01
C ASP A 128 -7.26 4.72 -18.48
N THR A 129 -7.74 3.62 -17.92
CA THR A 129 -7.76 3.42 -16.46
C THR A 129 -6.38 2.93 -16.03
N LEU A 130 -5.78 3.63 -15.08
CA LEU A 130 -4.47 3.29 -14.52
C LEU A 130 -4.67 2.67 -13.14
N GLN A 131 -3.84 1.68 -12.82
CA GLN A 131 -3.86 1.02 -11.52
C GLN A 131 -2.43 0.89 -11.00
N TYR A 132 -2.24 1.25 -9.73
CA TYR A 132 -0.95 1.20 -9.04
C TYR A 132 -1.09 0.57 -7.68
N GLU A 133 -0.01 -0.04 -7.20
CA GLU A 133 0.08 -0.55 -5.84
C GLU A 133 0.37 0.58 -4.86
N LEU A 134 -0.20 0.48 -3.66
CA LEU A 134 0.14 1.37 -2.55
C LEU A 134 1.30 0.75 -1.76
N GLY A 135 2.42 1.46 -1.65
CA GLY A 135 3.55 1.00 -0.84
C GLY A 135 3.22 0.92 0.65
N SER A 136 2.21 1.68 1.10
CA SER A 136 1.61 1.55 2.44
C SER A 136 0.23 2.20 2.50
N VAL A 137 -0.57 1.85 3.50
CA VAL A 137 -1.82 2.55 3.81
C VAL A 137 -1.50 3.92 4.40
N ILE A 138 -2.05 4.97 3.80
CA ILE A 138 -1.81 6.35 4.21
C ILE A 138 -2.82 6.77 5.27
N ARG A 139 -2.35 7.33 6.38
CA ARG A 139 -3.19 7.93 7.44
C ARG A 139 -3.30 9.44 7.24
N PRO A 140 -4.34 10.09 7.77
CA PRO A 140 -4.52 11.55 7.65
C PRO A 140 -3.34 12.40 8.16
N PHE A 141 -2.51 11.86 9.05
CA PHE A 141 -1.34 12.54 9.61
C PHE A 141 -0.01 12.07 9.01
N ASP A 142 -0.02 11.16 8.03
CA ASP A 142 1.17 10.76 7.31
C ASP A 142 1.56 11.84 6.28
N ASN A 143 2.85 12.18 6.27
CA ASN A 143 3.41 13.21 5.39
C ASN A 143 4.14 12.63 4.18
N ALA A 144 4.18 11.30 4.06
CA ALA A 144 4.84 10.60 2.97
C ALA A 144 3.90 9.54 2.41
N MET A 145 3.91 9.39 1.09
CA MET A 145 3.16 8.39 0.34
C MET A 145 4.08 7.75 -0.68
N THR A 146 3.93 6.45 -0.89
CA THR A 146 4.63 5.71 -1.93
C THR A 146 3.62 5.04 -2.83
N ILE A 147 3.72 5.29 -4.13
CA ILE A 147 2.98 4.59 -5.17
C ILE A 147 3.96 3.70 -5.93
N GLU A 148 3.57 2.45 -6.12
CA GLU A 148 4.37 1.41 -6.75
C GLU A 148 3.78 1.02 -8.11
N TYR A 149 4.64 0.96 -9.12
CA TYR A 149 4.26 0.57 -10.46
C TYR A 149 5.15 -0.56 -10.97
N ASP A 150 4.58 -1.77 -10.99
CA ASP A 150 5.23 -2.95 -11.54
C ASP A 150 5.15 -2.97 -13.08
N ARG A 151 6.32 -3.10 -13.70
CA ARG A 151 6.47 -3.27 -15.14
C ARG A 151 6.55 -4.75 -15.48
N LEU A 152 5.45 -5.23 -16.02
CA LEU A 152 5.35 -6.54 -16.65
C LEU A 152 6.12 -6.57 -17.96
N CYS A 153 6.84 -7.67 -18.19
CA CYS A 153 7.40 -8.02 -19.49
C CYS A 153 6.79 -9.34 -19.96
N GLY A 154 6.34 -9.39 -21.21
CA GLY A 154 5.62 -10.52 -21.79
C GLY A 154 4.09 -10.35 -21.74
N GLU A 155 3.37 -11.34 -22.26
CA GLU A 155 1.92 -11.33 -22.36
C GLU A 155 1.32 -12.60 -21.74
N GLY A 156 0.17 -12.45 -21.07
CA GLY A 156 -0.57 -13.57 -20.50
C GLY A 156 0.13 -14.23 -19.32
N PRO A 157 -0.04 -15.55 -19.10
CA PRO A 157 0.42 -16.24 -17.90
C PRO A 157 1.95 -16.36 -17.78
N THR A 158 2.70 -15.94 -18.79
CA THR A 158 4.17 -15.91 -18.78
C THR A 158 4.72 -14.52 -18.50
N ALA A 159 3.87 -13.51 -18.31
CA ALA A 159 4.30 -12.19 -17.94
C ALA A 159 4.97 -12.21 -16.56
N SER A 160 6.11 -11.55 -16.44
CA SER A 160 6.85 -11.43 -15.19
C SER A 160 7.12 -9.97 -14.85
N ASN A 161 7.09 -9.64 -13.56
CA ASN A 161 7.51 -8.33 -13.07
C ASN A 161 9.03 -8.24 -13.24
N THR A 162 9.47 -7.27 -14.05
CA THR A 162 10.89 -7.09 -14.37
C THR A 162 11.48 -5.89 -13.67
N VAL A 163 10.70 -4.83 -13.55
CA VAL A 163 11.12 -3.56 -12.98
C VAL A 163 9.99 -3.03 -12.11
N LEU A 164 10.34 -2.58 -10.91
CA LEU A 164 9.43 -1.86 -10.01
C LEU A 164 9.83 -0.39 -9.99
N TYR A 165 8.90 0.50 -10.27
CA TYR A 165 9.06 1.93 -10.00
C TYR A 165 8.38 2.28 -8.67
N SER A 166 9.15 2.79 -7.71
CA SER A 166 8.65 3.32 -6.45
C SER A 166 8.70 4.84 -6.52
N ILE A 167 7.53 5.47 -6.55
CA ILE A 167 7.34 6.91 -6.70
C ILE A 167 6.93 7.45 -5.33
N ASN A 168 7.84 8.17 -4.68
CA ASN A 168 7.64 8.68 -3.33
C ASN A 168 7.26 10.15 -3.37
N PHE A 169 6.25 10.50 -2.59
CA PHE A 169 5.71 11.84 -2.49
C PHE A 169 5.74 12.34 -1.05
N ASN A 170 5.90 13.65 -0.90
CA ASN A 170 5.70 14.36 0.35
C ASN A 170 4.40 15.17 0.27
N ARG A 171 3.63 15.20 1.35
CA ARG A 171 2.48 16.09 1.48
C ARG A 171 2.97 17.54 1.57
N ILE A 172 2.39 18.45 0.79
CA ILE A 172 2.82 19.87 0.74
C ILE A 172 1.79 20.85 1.32
N ASN A 173 0.56 20.41 1.60
CA ASN A 173 -0.46 21.16 2.33
C ASN A 173 -1.39 20.21 3.09
#